data_AF-A0A3P6PJF0-F1
#
_entry.id   AF-A0A3P6PJF0-F1
#
_cell.length_a   1.000
_cell.length_b   1.000
_cell.length_c   1.000
_cell.angle_alpha   90.00
_cell.angle_beta   90.00
_cell.angle_gamma   90.00
#
_symmetry.space_group_name_H-M   'P 1'
#
loop_
_entity.id
_entity.type
_entity.pdbx_description
1 polymer ?
#
loop_
_entity_poly.entity_id
_entity_poly.type
_entity_poly.pdbx_seq_one_letter_code
_entity_poly.pdbx_strand_id
1 'polypeptide(L)'
;MHLNKAAMVKHAEFNGIINLAEVKAYFGDYQGAEKLFLSSDRCDLAVNLRRRLGDWFRVAQLAKESGVVVRDKELSEVWTAIGDHYFSKQDWAQAADLYKQGGEYKKLVRCLNLLEDYTDLENVVSELPDGHPLLPELAGIFSSIGLGQQAIFALMKCARYKEAIDVCLELNEWQIALDLLPALSGDNDVSVSKRRLDNQLKASVLHLLEQGWTVQAVELLKRAGHYLDAAKLMLREAQSAAKAGCSLRKVKEIYVLVGLLVEKHHDRMRYEQENRLGDGRCQSTTILESMLNETADEVEEGEGDGTDEEEENGEKATEKEEEKTLFTEEFSEDGGRGDRGGGHKTIAERRQATKENSGRKRKKVNCPLAKRLLLSTYEVTRLVDQPWRGAEAYHFLMLCQNQLYSGHYEHALRTALLLRDLDDIIEPQKVYSIIAVCALSARAFATASKAFLKLKNLPNWTPAQREELENLAVNIFSRYPPKNQVKSSSSMELDAMLER
;
A
#
# COMPACT_ATOMS: atom_id res chain seq x y z
N MET A 1 -70.00 -44.56 -35.34
CA MET A 1 -69.42 -44.22 -36.66
C MET A 1 -69.65 -42.77 -37.12
N HIS A 2 -70.64 -42.01 -36.62
CA HIS A 2 -70.88 -40.63 -37.06
C HIS A 2 -69.91 -39.55 -36.50
N LEU A 3 -69.28 -39.80 -35.36
CA LEU A 3 -68.28 -38.88 -34.77
C LEU A 3 -66.99 -38.75 -35.61
N ASN A 4 -66.61 -39.79 -36.37
CA ASN A 4 -65.39 -39.77 -37.18
C ASN A 4 -65.52 -38.99 -38.50
N LYS A 5 -66.71 -38.90 -39.10
CA LYS A 5 -66.92 -38.19 -40.37
C LYS A 5 -66.87 -36.67 -40.19
N ALA A 6 -67.47 -36.15 -39.13
CA ALA A 6 -67.42 -34.72 -38.81
C ALA A 6 -66.01 -34.25 -38.38
N ALA A 7 -65.26 -35.11 -37.69
CA ALA A 7 -63.86 -34.83 -37.35
C ALA A 7 -62.95 -34.82 -38.59
N MET A 8 -63.15 -35.73 -39.56
CA MET A 8 -62.39 -35.75 -40.81
C MET A 8 -62.66 -34.56 -41.72
N VAL A 9 -63.91 -34.09 -41.83
CA VAL A 9 -64.24 -32.90 -42.64
C VAL A 9 -63.63 -31.65 -42.03
N LYS A 10 -63.73 -31.47 -40.71
CA LYS A 10 -63.05 -30.36 -40.00
C LYS A 10 -61.53 -30.40 -40.18
N HIS A 11 -60.92 -31.59 -40.17
CA HIS A 11 -59.48 -31.73 -40.42
C HIS A 11 -59.05 -31.34 -41.84
N ALA A 12 -59.87 -31.66 -42.86
CA ALA A 12 -59.58 -31.33 -44.25
C ALA A 12 -59.72 -29.83 -44.53
N GLU A 13 -60.76 -29.18 -43.98
CA GLU A 13 -60.96 -27.73 -44.07
C GLU A 13 -59.85 -26.97 -43.33
N PHE A 14 -59.43 -27.47 -42.17
CA PHE A 14 -58.34 -26.91 -41.37
C PHE A 14 -56.98 -26.97 -42.10
N ASN A 15 -56.65 -28.10 -42.72
CA ASN A 15 -55.43 -28.24 -43.51
C ASN A 15 -55.45 -27.35 -44.77
N GLY A 16 -56.63 -27.11 -45.36
CA GLY A 16 -56.79 -26.17 -46.49
C GLY A 16 -56.43 -24.72 -46.11
N ILE A 17 -56.81 -24.28 -44.91
CA ILE A 17 -56.51 -22.93 -44.40
C ILE A 17 -55.00 -22.76 -44.15
N ILE A 18 -54.35 -23.78 -43.59
CA ILE A 18 -52.89 -23.78 -43.38
C ILE A 18 -52.15 -23.69 -44.71
N ASN A 19 -52.50 -24.52 -45.69
CA ASN A 19 -51.87 -24.50 -47.01
C ASN A 19 -52.10 -23.15 -47.72
N LEU A 20 -53.28 -22.56 -47.59
CA LEU A 20 -53.57 -21.23 -48.12
C LEU A 20 -52.71 -20.15 -47.47
N ALA A 21 -52.47 -20.25 -46.15
CA ALA A 21 -51.59 -19.33 -45.43
C ALA A 21 -50.12 -19.49 -45.88
N GLU A 22 -49.66 -20.71 -46.12
CA GLU A 22 -48.31 -20.96 -46.68
C GLU A 22 -48.15 -20.40 -48.10
N VAL A 23 -49.17 -20.56 -48.95
CA VAL A 23 -49.19 -19.98 -50.30
C VAL A 23 -49.13 -18.45 -50.21
N LYS A 24 -49.90 -17.82 -49.31
CA LYS A 24 -49.83 -16.37 -49.10
C LYS A 24 -48.47 -15.90 -48.60
N ALA A 25 -47.87 -16.65 -47.67
CA ALA A 25 -46.51 -16.36 -47.20
C ALA A 25 -45.48 -16.45 -48.34
N TYR A 26 -45.62 -17.42 -49.24
CA TYR A 26 -44.77 -17.55 -50.42
C TYR A 26 -44.87 -16.32 -51.35
N PHE A 27 -46.08 -15.77 -51.52
CA PHE A 27 -46.32 -14.55 -52.31
C PHE A 27 -45.99 -13.23 -51.60
N GLY A 28 -45.45 -13.28 -50.37
CA GLY A 28 -45.06 -12.08 -49.61
C GLY A 28 -46.18 -11.41 -48.82
N ASP A 29 -47.40 -11.97 -48.82
CA ASP A 29 -48.51 -11.49 -47.97
C ASP A 29 -48.42 -12.12 -46.58
N TYR A 30 -47.43 -11.68 -45.80
CA TYR A 30 -47.15 -12.21 -44.46
C TYR A 30 -48.23 -11.83 -43.43
N GLN A 31 -48.85 -10.65 -43.57
CA GLN A 31 -49.94 -10.22 -42.68
C GLN A 31 -51.22 -11.02 -42.92
N GLY A 32 -51.54 -11.29 -44.20
CA GLY A 32 -52.65 -12.16 -44.56
C GLY A 32 -52.43 -13.60 -44.13
N ALA A 33 -51.20 -14.12 -44.25
CA ALA A 33 -50.83 -15.45 -43.76
C ALA A 33 -50.93 -15.54 -42.23
N GLU A 34 -50.44 -14.55 -41.48
CA GLU A 34 -50.53 -14.50 -40.02
C GLU A 34 -51.98 -14.53 -39.53
N LYS A 35 -52.87 -13.72 -40.12
CA LYS A 35 -54.30 -13.71 -39.75
C LYS A 35 -54.96 -15.07 -39.97
N LEU A 36 -54.59 -15.78 -41.05
CA LEU A 36 -55.09 -17.12 -41.32
C LEU A 36 -54.56 -18.15 -40.30
N PHE A 37 -53.29 -18.05 -39.90
CA PHE A 37 -52.72 -18.90 -38.85
C PHE A 37 -53.35 -18.64 -37.47
N LEU A 38 -53.64 -17.38 -37.14
CA LEU A 38 -54.37 -17.03 -35.92
C LEU A 38 -55.83 -17.50 -35.96
N SER A 39 -56.50 -17.37 -37.11
CA SER A 39 -57.89 -17.84 -37.27
C SER A 39 -58.03 -19.36 -37.21
N SER A 40 -56.92 -20.09 -37.38
CA SER A 40 -56.85 -21.55 -37.26
C SER A 40 -56.30 -22.00 -35.91
N ASP A 41 -56.21 -21.11 -34.91
CA ASP A 41 -55.67 -21.39 -33.58
C ASP A 41 -54.23 -21.97 -33.59
N ARG A 42 -53.49 -21.81 -34.70
CA ARG A 42 -52.10 -22.27 -34.88
C ARG A 42 -51.11 -21.13 -34.74
N CYS A 43 -51.10 -20.53 -33.56
CA CYS A 43 -50.18 -19.46 -33.19
C CYS A 43 -48.69 -19.88 -33.35
N ASP A 44 -48.35 -21.15 -33.14
CA ASP A 44 -46.99 -21.68 -33.35
C ASP A 44 -46.49 -21.49 -34.79
N LEU A 45 -47.37 -21.68 -35.78
CA LEU A 45 -47.04 -21.52 -37.20
C LEU A 45 -46.90 -20.04 -37.56
N ALA A 46 -47.74 -19.17 -36.97
CA ALA A 46 -47.62 -17.73 -37.10
C ALA A 46 -46.29 -17.22 -36.51
N VAL A 47 -45.91 -17.71 -35.33
CA VAL A 47 -44.63 -17.40 -34.66
C VAL A 47 -43.46 -17.87 -35.49
N ASN A 48 -43.48 -19.12 -36.00
CA ASN A 48 -42.40 -19.64 -36.85
C ASN A 48 -42.28 -18.90 -38.19
N LEU A 49 -43.40 -18.48 -38.78
CA LEU A 49 -43.38 -17.63 -39.97
C LEU A 49 -42.65 -16.32 -39.68
N ARG A 50 -43.03 -15.61 -38.61
CA ARG A 50 -42.43 -14.33 -38.23
C ARG A 50 -40.96 -14.45 -37.80
N ARG A 51 -40.61 -15.55 -37.14
CA ARG A 51 -39.23 -15.93 -36.78
C ARG A 51 -38.35 -16.06 -38.03
N ARG A 52 -38.85 -16.69 -39.10
CA ARG A 52 -38.12 -16.82 -40.38
C ARG A 52 -37.92 -15.49 -41.11
N LEU A 53 -38.83 -14.53 -40.89
CA LEU A 53 -38.73 -13.20 -41.47
C LEU A 53 -37.79 -12.27 -40.69
N GLY A 54 -37.45 -12.61 -39.44
CA GLY A 54 -36.68 -11.74 -38.56
C GLY A 54 -37.49 -10.63 -37.89
N ASP A 55 -38.83 -10.70 -37.96
CA ASP A 55 -39.75 -9.73 -37.34
C ASP A 55 -39.93 -10.02 -35.83
N TRP A 56 -38.85 -9.91 -35.07
CA TRP A 56 -38.81 -10.33 -33.65
C TRP A 56 -39.78 -9.54 -32.75
N PHE A 57 -40.03 -8.27 -33.05
CA PHE A 57 -41.02 -7.45 -32.35
C PHE A 57 -42.44 -8.02 -32.46
N ARG A 58 -42.83 -8.49 -33.66
CA ARG A 58 -44.15 -9.09 -33.86
C ARG A 58 -44.21 -10.47 -33.21
N VAL A 59 -43.11 -11.23 -33.21
CA VAL A 59 -43.02 -12.50 -32.48
C VAL A 59 -43.27 -12.30 -30.98
N ALA A 60 -42.66 -11.29 -30.35
CA ALA A 60 -42.89 -11.00 -28.94
C ALA A 60 -44.34 -10.58 -28.62
N GLN A 61 -44.97 -9.79 -29.51
CA GLN A 61 -46.39 -9.44 -29.38
C GLN A 61 -47.29 -10.68 -29.49
N LEU A 62 -47.04 -11.52 -30.50
CA LEU A 62 -47.79 -12.76 -30.69
C LEU A 62 -47.63 -13.69 -29.49
N ALA A 63 -46.43 -13.81 -28.93
CA ALA A 63 -46.19 -14.58 -27.71
C ALA A 63 -47.02 -14.08 -26.51
N LYS A 64 -47.18 -12.75 -26.39
CA LYS A 64 -47.96 -12.12 -25.30
C LYS A 64 -49.48 -12.20 -25.52
N GLU A 65 -49.93 -12.02 -26.75
CA GLU A 65 -51.36 -11.99 -27.12
C GLU A 65 -51.99 -13.38 -27.18
N SER A 66 -51.23 -14.38 -27.65
CA SER A 66 -51.77 -15.71 -27.94
C SER A 66 -51.83 -16.64 -26.74
N GLY A 67 -51.22 -16.27 -25.60
CA GLY A 67 -51.17 -17.12 -24.40
C GLY A 67 -50.54 -18.50 -24.63
N VAL A 68 -49.89 -18.70 -25.77
CA VAL A 68 -49.16 -19.93 -26.08
C VAL A 68 -48.06 -20.05 -25.04
N VAL A 69 -47.95 -21.24 -24.45
CA VAL A 69 -46.83 -21.58 -23.57
C VAL A 69 -45.57 -21.63 -24.44
N VAL A 70 -45.00 -20.46 -24.70
CA VAL A 70 -43.69 -20.35 -25.32
C VAL A 70 -42.70 -20.88 -24.31
N ARG A 71 -41.93 -21.88 -24.72
CA ARG A 71 -40.85 -22.43 -23.89
C ARG A 71 -39.90 -21.28 -23.52
N ASP A 72 -39.43 -21.22 -22.28
CA ASP A 72 -38.55 -20.14 -21.81
C ASP A 72 -37.34 -19.91 -22.72
N LYS A 73 -36.80 -20.98 -23.33
CA LYS A 73 -35.72 -20.93 -24.32
C LYS A 73 -36.08 -20.19 -25.61
N GLU A 74 -37.31 -20.33 -26.09
CA GLU A 74 -37.76 -19.62 -27.28
C GLU A 74 -38.03 -18.15 -26.98
N LEU A 75 -38.44 -17.85 -25.75
CA LEU A 75 -38.64 -16.48 -25.29
C LEU A 75 -37.30 -15.76 -25.11
N SER A 76 -36.28 -16.42 -24.56
CA SER A 76 -34.92 -15.88 -24.44
C SER A 76 -34.31 -15.57 -25.81
N GLU A 77 -34.50 -16.43 -26.80
CA GLU A 77 -34.07 -16.19 -28.19
C GLU A 77 -34.72 -14.93 -28.77
N VAL A 78 -36.02 -14.73 -28.54
CA VAL A 78 -36.76 -13.56 -29.02
C VAL A 78 -36.23 -12.28 -28.37
N TRP A 79 -36.07 -12.26 -27.06
CA TRP A 79 -35.51 -11.10 -26.35
C TRP A 79 -34.09 -10.77 -26.81
N THR A 80 -33.27 -11.79 -27.00
CA THR A 80 -31.89 -11.64 -27.49
C THR A 80 -31.84 -11.02 -28.88
N ALA A 81 -32.72 -11.46 -29.79
CA ALA A 81 -32.75 -10.92 -31.16
C ALA A 81 -33.28 -9.48 -31.22
N ILE A 82 -34.26 -9.12 -30.36
CA ILE A 82 -34.70 -7.73 -30.21
C ILE A 82 -33.56 -6.88 -29.63
N GLY A 83 -32.85 -7.40 -28.63
CA GLY A 83 -31.65 -6.78 -28.06
C GLY A 83 -30.56 -6.53 -29.12
N ASP A 84 -30.29 -7.51 -30.00
CA ASP A 84 -29.29 -7.39 -31.08
C ASP A 84 -29.66 -6.26 -32.06
N HIS A 85 -30.96 -6.09 -32.33
CA HIS A 85 -31.44 -4.99 -33.16
C HIS A 85 -31.21 -3.62 -32.51
N TYR A 86 -31.50 -3.45 -31.22
CA TYR A 86 -31.20 -2.19 -30.50
C TYR A 86 -29.70 -1.96 -30.33
N PHE A 87 -28.92 -3.01 -30.12
CA PHE A 87 -27.47 -2.96 -30.08
C PHE A 87 -26.90 -2.44 -31.41
N SER A 88 -27.43 -2.90 -32.55
CA SER A 88 -27.02 -2.39 -33.86
C SER A 88 -27.32 -0.89 -34.06
N LYS A 89 -28.34 -0.38 -33.35
CA LYS A 89 -28.75 1.03 -33.36
C LYS A 89 -27.99 1.90 -32.35
N GLN A 90 -27.12 1.32 -31.54
CA GLN A 90 -26.39 2.00 -30.46
C GLN A 90 -27.25 2.43 -29.27
N ASP A 91 -28.49 1.93 -29.17
CA ASP A 91 -29.35 2.13 -28.00
C ASP A 91 -29.03 1.08 -26.93
N TRP A 92 -27.87 1.22 -26.28
CA TRP A 92 -27.32 0.21 -25.37
C TRP A 92 -28.17 -0.01 -24.11
N ALA A 93 -28.83 1.04 -23.60
CA ALA A 93 -29.66 0.97 -22.39
C ALA A 93 -30.87 0.06 -22.59
N GLN A 94 -31.62 0.26 -23.67
CA GLN A 94 -32.77 -0.60 -23.99
C GLN A 94 -32.31 -2.01 -24.34
N ALA A 95 -31.17 -2.16 -25.01
CA ALA A 95 -30.60 -3.47 -25.29
C ALA A 95 -30.25 -4.23 -24.00
N ALA A 96 -29.69 -3.55 -22.99
CA ALA A 96 -29.38 -4.14 -21.70
C ALA A 96 -30.62 -4.69 -20.98
N ASP A 97 -31.70 -3.90 -20.88
CA ASP A 97 -32.97 -4.36 -20.29
C ASP A 97 -33.52 -5.62 -20.97
N LEU A 98 -33.43 -5.67 -22.29
CA LEU A 98 -33.90 -6.80 -23.09
C LEU A 98 -32.99 -8.02 -22.93
N TYR A 99 -31.67 -7.86 -22.87
CA TYR A 99 -30.76 -8.97 -22.60
C TYR A 99 -30.90 -9.51 -21.18
N LYS A 100 -31.20 -8.64 -20.21
CA LYS A 100 -31.52 -9.06 -18.83
C LYS A 100 -32.78 -9.92 -18.80
N GLN A 101 -33.82 -9.53 -19.53
CA GLN A 101 -35.05 -10.34 -19.69
C GLN A 101 -34.80 -11.64 -20.45
N GLY A 102 -33.86 -11.64 -21.41
CA GLY A 102 -33.47 -12.83 -22.17
C GLY A 102 -32.54 -13.78 -21.42
N GLY A 103 -31.93 -13.38 -20.29
CA GLY A 103 -30.97 -14.19 -19.55
C GLY A 103 -29.60 -14.35 -20.25
N GLU A 104 -29.30 -13.52 -21.25
CA GLU A 104 -28.04 -13.57 -22.00
C GLU A 104 -26.99 -12.63 -21.39
N TYR A 105 -26.35 -13.09 -20.32
CA TYR A 105 -25.41 -12.28 -19.54
C TYR A 105 -24.20 -11.80 -20.34
N LYS A 106 -23.68 -12.57 -21.30
CA LYS A 106 -22.48 -12.17 -22.06
C LYS A 106 -22.72 -10.90 -22.89
N LYS A 107 -23.89 -10.78 -23.51
CA LYS A 107 -24.27 -9.60 -24.29
C LYS A 107 -24.66 -8.44 -23.38
N LEU A 108 -25.32 -8.74 -22.26
CA LEU A 108 -25.64 -7.74 -21.23
C LEU A 108 -24.38 -7.06 -20.70
N VAL A 109 -23.36 -7.84 -20.29
CA VAL A 109 -22.06 -7.33 -19.80
C VAL A 109 -21.40 -6.42 -20.83
N ARG A 110 -21.45 -6.79 -22.11
CA ARG A 110 -20.92 -5.94 -23.19
C ARG A 110 -21.67 -4.60 -23.29
N CYS A 111 -22.99 -4.61 -23.16
CA CYS A 111 -23.79 -3.38 -23.18
C CYS A 111 -23.50 -2.49 -21.96
N LEU A 112 -23.46 -3.09 -20.77
CA LEU A 112 -23.17 -2.38 -19.52
C LEU A 112 -21.76 -1.77 -19.54
N ASN A 113 -20.77 -2.49 -20.07
CA ASN A 113 -19.42 -1.95 -20.22
C ASN A 113 -19.37 -0.75 -21.21
N LEU A 114 -20.17 -0.78 -22.28
CA LEU A 114 -20.29 0.36 -23.21
C LEU A 114 -21.04 1.56 -22.60
N LEU A 115 -21.93 1.31 -21.64
CA LEU A 115 -22.62 2.34 -20.87
C LEU A 115 -21.81 2.85 -19.68
N GLU A 116 -20.70 2.19 -19.35
CA GLU A 116 -19.90 2.41 -18.13
C GLU A 116 -20.73 2.27 -16.83
N ASP A 117 -21.82 1.49 -16.87
CA ASP A 117 -22.63 1.21 -15.69
C ASP A 117 -22.05 0.04 -14.90
N TYR A 118 -21.13 0.36 -13.99
CA TYR A 118 -20.47 -0.62 -13.13
C TYR A 118 -21.34 -1.11 -11.98
N THR A 119 -22.41 -0.38 -11.65
CA THR A 119 -23.33 -0.75 -10.56
C THR A 119 -24.20 -1.92 -10.96
N ASP A 120 -24.75 -1.87 -12.18
CA ASP A 120 -25.49 -3.00 -12.73
C ASP A 120 -24.58 -4.18 -13.07
N LEU A 121 -23.32 -3.92 -13.39
CA LEU A 121 -22.33 -4.98 -13.58
C LEU A 121 -22.03 -5.75 -12.29
N GLU A 122 -21.98 -5.06 -11.14
CA GLU A 122 -21.85 -5.67 -9.82
C GLU A 122 -23.09 -6.50 -9.44
N ASN A 123 -24.29 -6.01 -9.79
CA ASN A 123 -25.53 -6.79 -9.64
C ASN A 123 -25.48 -8.09 -10.46
N VAL A 124 -24.96 -8.04 -11.69
CA VAL A 124 -24.78 -9.24 -12.53
C VAL A 124 -23.79 -10.23 -11.89
N VAL A 125 -22.67 -9.76 -11.32
CA VAL A 125 -21.74 -10.64 -10.57
C VAL A 125 -22.45 -11.31 -9.39
N SER A 126 -23.32 -10.58 -8.72
CA SER A 126 -24.07 -11.06 -7.56
C SER A 126 -25.10 -12.14 -7.94
N GLU A 127 -25.81 -11.93 -9.06
CA GLU A 127 -26.84 -12.84 -9.61
C GLU A 127 -26.25 -14.14 -10.21
N LEU A 128 -25.02 -14.10 -10.72
CA LEU A 128 -24.38 -15.26 -11.34
C LEU A 128 -24.01 -16.36 -10.30
N PRO A 129 -24.18 -17.65 -10.67
CA PRO A 129 -23.80 -18.77 -9.82
C PRO A 129 -22.28 -18.90 -9.69
N ASP A 130 -21.84 -19.50 -8.59
CA ASP A 130 -20.43 -19.72 -8.31
C ASP A 130 -19.79 -20.61 -9.39
N GLY A 131 -18.58 -20.25 -9.82
CA GLY A 131 -17.85 -20.96 -10.89
C GLY A 131 -18.29 -20.66 -12.33
N HIS A 132 -19.19 -19.70 -12.57
CA HIS A 132 -19.61 -19.34 -13.93
C HIS A 132 -18.45 -18.80 -14.79
N PRO A 133 -18.30 -19.20 -16.08
CA PRO A 133 -17.16 -18.82 -16.93
C PRO A 133 -17.08 -17.33 -17.28
N LEU A 134 -18.17 -16.56 -17.07
CA LEU A 134 -18.17 -15.10 -17.28
C LEU A 134 -17.56 -14.31 -16.12
N LEU A 135 -17.50 -14.88 -14.91
CA LEU A 135 -16.97 -14.18 -13.73
C LEU A 135 -15.51 -13.75 -13.89
N PRO A 136 -14.60 -14.57 -14.47
CA PRO A 136 -13.24 -14.11 -14.77
C PRO A 136 -13.16 -13.04 -15.87
N GLU A 137 -14.04 -13.10 -16.89
CA GLU A 137 -14.12 -12.06 -17.91
C GLU A 137 -14.52 -10.72 -17.27
N LEU A 138 -15.51 -10.76 -16.35
CA LEU A 138 -15.95 -9.61 -15.56
C LEU A 138 -14.84 -9.06 -14.66
N ALA A 139 -14.11 -9.93 -13.97
CA ALA A 139 -12.98 -9.52 -13.15
C ALA A 139 -11.88 -8.82 -13.96
N GLY A 140 -11.61 -9.28 -15.19
CA GLY A 140 -10.68 -8.61 -16.11
C GLY A 140 -11.14 -7.21 -16.49
N ILE A 141 -12.44 -7.04 -16.76
CA ILE A 141 -13.04 -5.71 -17.03
C ILE A 141 -12.87 -4.81 -15.80
N PHE A 142 -13.29 -5.25 -14.61
CA PHE A 142 -13.15 -4.47 -13.38
C PHE A 142 -11.69 -4.12 -13.06
N SER A 143 -10.75 -5.05 -13.24
CA SER A 143 -9.32 -4.81 -13.04
C SER A 143 -8.80 -3.71 -13.98
N SER A 144 -9.17 -3.77 -15.26
CA SER A 144 -8.73 -2.77 -16.26
C SER A 144 -9.19 -1.34 -15.96
N ILE A 145 -10.30 -1.19 -15.23
CA ILE A 145 -10.86 0.10 -14.81
C ILE A 145 -10.27 0.55 -13.45
N GLY A 146 -9.77 -0.39 -12.65
CA GLY A 146 -9.26 -0.13 -11.30
C GLY A 146 -10.25 -0.47 -10.17
N LEU A 147 -11.36 -1.15 -10.47
CA LEU A 147 -12.35 -1.60 -9.48
C LEU A 147 -11.92 -2.93 -8.84
N GLY A 148 -10.94 -2.86 -7.94
CA GLY A 148 -10.30 -4.05 -7.36
C GLY A 148 -11.24 -4.91 -6.51
N GLN A 149 -12.04 -4.31 -5.64
CA GLN A 149 -12.91 -5.06 -4.72
C GLN A 149 -13.93 -5.94 -5.47
N GLN A 150 -14.54 -5.40 -6.52
CA GLN A 150 -15.48 -6.10 -7.38
C GLN A 150 -14.79 -7.21 -8.20
N ALA A 151 -13.60 -6.93 -8.74
CA ALA A 151 -12.81 -7.91 -9.47
C ALA A 151 -12.43 -9.11 -8.58
N ILE A 152 -11.98 -8.82 -7.36
CA ILE A 152 -11.60 -9.83 -6.36
C ILE A 152 -12.81 -10.66 -5.97
N PHE A 153 -13.96 -10.03 -5.69
CA PHE A 153 -15.19 -10.74 -5.35
C PHE A 153 -15.63 -11.71 -6.46
N ALA A 154 -15.58 -11.29 -7.72
CA ALA A 154 -15.88 -12.16 -8.86
C ALA A 154 -14.92 -13.36 -8.96
N LEU A 155 -13.62 -13.15 -8.71
CA LEU A 155 -12.61 -14.22 -8.71
C LEU A 155 -12.73 -15.17 -7.53
N MET A 156 -13.12 -14.66 -6.35
CA MET A 156 -13.41 -15.46 -5.16
C MET A 156 -14.57 -16.43 -5.42
N LYS A 157 -15.65 -15.98 -6.08
CA LYS A 157 -16.76 -16.85 -6.50
C LYS A 157 -16.34 -17.99 -7.45
N CYS A 158 -15.23 -17.84 -8.15
CA CYS A 158 -14.66 -18.90 -9.00
C CYS A 158 -13.59 -19.75 -8.30
N ALA A 159 -13.32 -19.53 -7.01
CA ALA A 159 -12.19 -20.11 -6.29
C ALA A 159 -10.82 -19.89 -6.97
N ARG A 160 -10.67 -18.81 -7.76
CA ARG A 160 -9.43 -18.44 -8.46
C ARG A 160 -8.60 -17.46 -7.64
N TYR A 161 -8.21 -17.86 -6.44
CA TYR A 161 -7.52 -17.00 -5.47
C TYR A 161 -6.14 -16.49 -5.94
N LYS A 162 -5.41 -17.28 -6.74
CA LYS A 162 -4.09 -16.88 -7.27
C LYS A 162 -4.20 -15.64 -8.16
N GLU A 163 -5.18 -15.62 -9.05
CA GLU A 163 -5.46 -14.48 -9.92
C GLU A 163 -6.03 -13.29 -9.16
N ALA A 164 -6.83 -13.54 -8.11
CA ALA A 164 -7.30 -12.47 -7.24
C ALA A 164 -6.11 -11.75 -6.56
N ILE A 165 -5.10 -12.50 -6.09
CA ILE A 165 -3.87 -11.93 -5.53
C ILE A 165 -3.08 -11.17 -6.59
N ASP A 166 -2.98 -11.68 -7.83
CA ASP A 166 -2.32 -10.95 -8.92
C ASP A 166 -3.02 -9.61 -9.22
N VAL A 167 -4.37 -9.57 -9.25
CA VAL A 167 -5.14 -8.32 -9.39
C VAL A 167 -4.91 -7.38 -8.20
N CYS A 168 -4.83 -7.90 -6.98
CA CYS A 168 -4.51 -7.07 -5.81
C CYS A 168 -3.12 -6.45 -5.93
N LEU A 169 -2.14 -7.19 -6.45
CA LEU A 169 -0.78 -6.69 -6.68
C LEU A 169 -0.77 -5.58 -7.74
N GLU A 170 -1.53 -5.74 -8.83
CA GLU A 170 -1.64 -4.73 -9.88
C GLU A 170 -2.27 -3.43 -9.38
N LEU A 171 -3.29 -3.53 -8.52
CA LEU A 171 -4.04 -2.39 -7.98
C LEU A 171 -3.49 -1.85 -6.65
N ASN A 172 -2.42 -2.43 -6.11
CA ASN A 172 -1.83 -2.10 -4.80
C ASN A 172 -2.80 -2.28 -3.61
N GLU A 173 -3.73 -3.24 -3.69
CA GLU A 173 -4.68 -3.59 -2.63
C GLU A 173 -4.09 -4.68 -1.70
N TRP A 174 -3.07 -4.29 -0.93
CA TRP A 174 -2.27 -5.21 -0.12
C TRP A 174 -3.03 -5.89 1.03
N GLN A 175 -3.98 -5.19 1.67
CA GLN A 175 -4.74 -5.74 2.79
C GLN A 175 -5.58 -6.93 2.33
N ILE A 176 -6.33 -6.73 1.24
CA ILE A 176 -7.18 -7.76 0.66
C ILE A 176 -6.32 -8.94 0.18
N ALA A 177 -5.14 -8.67 -0.40
CA ALA A 177 -4.22 -9.74 -0.78
C ALA A 177 -3.79 -10.62 0.41
N LEU A 178 -3.50 -10.01 1.57
CA LEU A 178 -3.14 -10.74 2.79
C LEU A 178 -4.32 -11.54 3.36
N ASP A 179 -5.53 -10.98 3.32
CA ASP A 179 -6.74 -11.66 3.78
C ASP A 179 -7.13 -12.85 2.89
N LEU A 180 -6.72 -12.83 1.61
CA LEU A 180 -6.93 -13.94 0.66
C LEU A 180 -5.91 -15.07 0.81
N LEU A 181 -4.75 -14.84 1.45
CA LEU A 181 -3.70 -15.84 1.58
C LEU A 181 -4.18 -17.12 2.29
N PRO A 182 -4.91 -17.08 3.43
CA PRO A 182 -5.41 -18.28 4.09
C PRO A 182 -6.38 -19.11 3.25
N ALA A 183 -7.03 -18.51 2.25
CA ALA A 183 -7.99 -19.20 1.38
C ALA A 183 -7.31 -20.04 0.27
N LEU A 184 -6.01 -19.88 0.07
CA LEU A 184 -5.25 -20.70 -0.88
C LEU A 184 -5.16 -22.16 -0.44
N SER A 185 -5.27 -23.07 -1.40
CA SER A 185 -5.12 -24.50 -1.14
C SER A 185 -3.64 -24.88 -0.97
N GLY A 186 -3.23 -25.17 0.26
CA GLY A 186 -1.92 -25.75 0.60
C GLY A 186 -0.85 -24.75 1.07
N ASP A 187 -0.17 -25.11 2.17
CA ASP A 187 0.78 -24.23 2.88
C ASP A 187 1.97 -23.73 2.03
N ASN A 188 2.39 -24.54 1.04
CA ASN A 188 3.44 -24.15 0.11
C ASN A 188 3.01 -22.99 -0.80
N ASP A 189 1.77 -22.99 -1.29
CA ASP A 189 1.26 -21.93 -2.15
C ASP A 189 1.06 -20.62 -1.38
N VAL A 190 0.67 -20.72 -0.10
CA VAL A 190 0.57 -19.58 0.82
C VAL A 190 1.93 -18.93 1.03
N SER A 191 2.95 -19.70 1.41
CA SER A 191 4.28 -19.17 1.69
C SER A 191 4.97 -18.56 0.46
N VAL A 192 4.82 -19.19 -0.72
CA VAL A 192 5.34 -18.65 -1.99
C VAL A 192 4.64 -17.33 -2.36
N SER A 193 3.30 -17.28 -2.24
CA SER A 193 2.53 -16.08 -2.55
C SER A 193 2.85 -14.94 -1.59
N LYS A 194 2.97 -15.24 -0.28
CA LYS A 194 3.40 -14.27 0.74
C LYS A 194 4.78 -13.69 0.45
N ARG A 195 5.78 -14.55 0.18
CA ARG A 195 7.13 -14.08 -0.19
C ARG A 195 7.12 -13.23 -1.47
N ARG A 196 6.29 -13.58 -2.45
CA ARG A 196 6.13 -12.78 -3.67
C ARG A 196 5.53 -11.40 -3.37
N LEU A 197 4.50 -11.33 -2.52
CA LEU A 197 3.92 -10.08 -2.02
C LEU A 197 4.99 -9.23 -1.31
N ASP A 198 5.72 -9.81 -0.37
CA ASP A 198 6.76 -9.09 0.39
C ASP A 198 7.87 -8.54 -0.52
N ASN A 199 8.31 -9.34 -1.50
CA ASN A 199 9.34 -8.92 -2.45
C ASN A 199 8.86 -7.80 -3.38
N GLN A 200 7.60 -7.84 -3.83
CA GLN A 200 7.01 -6.78 -4.65
C GLN A 200 6.78 -5.50 -3.85
N LEU A 201 6.34 -5.62 -2.60
CA LEU A 201 6.22 -4.48 -1.68
C LEU A 201 7.58 -3.82 -1.44
N LYS A 202 8.63 -4.62 -1.15
CA LYS A 202 9.99 -4.10 -1.01
C LYS A 202 10.46 -3.39 -2.28
N ALA A 203 10.26 -3.98 -3.47
CA ALA A 203 10.67 -3.39 -4.75
C ALA A 203 9.93 -2.08 -5.08
N SER A 204 8.64 -1.99 -4.80
CA SER A 204 7.83 -0.79 -5.02
C SER A 204 8.20 0.33 -4.05
N VAL A 205 8.39 0.03 -2.76
CA VAL A 205 8.88 0.99 -1.75
C VAL A 205 10.28 1.49 -2.09
N LEU A 206 11.17 0.58 -2.53
CA LEU A 206 12.52 0.90 -3.04
C LEU A 206 12.45 1.97 -4.13
N HIS A 207 11.65 1.71 -5.17
CA HIS A 207 11.49 2.62 -6.29
C HIS A 207 10.93 3.99 -5.87
N LEU A 208 9.91 4.03 -5.00
CA LEU A 208 9.33 5.29 -4.51
C LEU A 208 10.34 6.13 -3.71
N LEU A 209 11.16 5.49 -2.89
CA LEU A 209 12.18 6.17 -2.10
C LEU A 209 13.33 6.68 -2.96
N GLU A 210 13.72 5.97 -4.03
CA GLU A 210 14.70 6.45 -5.01
C GLU A 210 14.23 7.73 -5.72
N GLN A 211 12.94 7.84 -6.04
CA GLN A 211 12.32 9.05 -6.61
C GLN A 211 12.13 10.18 -5.59
N GLY A 212 12.34 9.93 -4.29
CA GLY A 212 12.13 10.90 -3.21
C GLY A 212 10.68 11.06 -2.77
N TRP A 213 9.78 10.16 -3.17
CA TRP A 213 8.37 10.15 -2.80
C TRP A 213 8.15 9.41 -1.47
N THR A 214 8.67 9.98 -0.38
CA THR A 214 8.66 9.36 0.95
C THR A 214 7.25 9.21 1.52
N VAL A 215 6.38 10.21 1.34
CA VAL A 215 5.00 10.19 1.82
C VAL A 215 4.18 9.07 1.15
N GLN A 216 4.36 8.89 -0.16
CA GLN A 216 3.70 7.83 -0.92
C GLN A 216 4.20 6.45 -0.50
N ALA A 217 5.50 6.31 -0.25
CA ALA A 217 6.08 5.06 0.27
C ALA A 217 5.52 4.71 1.66
N VAL A 218 5.36 5.70 2.54
CA VAL A 218 4.76 5.54 3.87
C VAL A 218 3.29 5.12 3.77
N GLU A 219 2.51 5.73 2.86
CA GLU A 219 1.12 5.33 2.64
C GLU A 219 1.02 3.88 2.12
N LEU A 220 1.91 3.49 1.21
CA LEU A 220 1.97 2.12 0.70
C LEU A 220 2.24 1.10 1.82
N LEU A 221 3.23 1.38 2.67
CA LEU A 221 3.55 0.56 3.85
C LEU A 221 2.39 0.51 4.86
N LYS A 222 1.71 1.64 5.07
CA LYS A 222 0.51 1.71 5.92
C LYS A 222 -0.60 0.82 5.37
N ARG A 223 -0.85 0.83 4.06
CA ARG A 223 -1.81 -0.05 3.40
C ARG A 223 -1.41 -1.52 3.54
N ALA A 224 -0.14 -1.86 3.34
CA ALA A 224 0.33 -3.23 3.58
C ALA A 224 0.33 -3.63 5.09
N GLY A 225 0.07 -2.70 5.99
CA GLY A 225 0.03 -2.92 7.43
C GLY A 225 1.41 -3.01 8.10
N HIS A 226 2.48 -2.66 7.38
CA HIS A 226 3.84 -2.49 7.92
C HIS A 226 3.96 -1.12 8.60
N TYR A 227 3.21 -0.93 9.69
CA TYR A 227 3.14 0.34 10.41
C TYR A 227 4.48 0.74 11.06
N LEU A 228 5.25 -0.24 11.53
CA LEU A 228 6.53 0.01 12.17
C LEU A 228 7.57 0.56 11.16
N ASP A 229 7.65 -0.03 9.97
CA ASP A 229 8.57 0.43 8.92
C ASP A 229 8.17 1.80 8.38
N ALA A 230 6.87 2.06 8.27
CA ALA A 230 6.33 3.39 7.97
C ALA A 230 6.74 4.41 9.04
N ALA A 231 6.68 4.04 10.33
CA ALA A 231 7.09 4.90 11.44
C ALA A 231 8.61 5.18 11.41
N LYS A 232 9.44 4.16 11.16
CA LYS A 232 10.90 4.30 10.99
C LYS A 232 11.25 5.31 9.88
N LEU A 233 10.59 5.22 8.73
CA LEU A 233 10.78 6.17 7.62
C LEU A 233 10.35 7.58 7.99
N MET A 234 9.16 7.75 8.58
CA MET A 234 8.68 9.07 9.01
C MET A 234 9.56 9.70 10.09
N LEU A 235 10.13 8.89 10.99
CA LEU A 235 11.05 9.38 12.02
C LEU A 235 12.32 9.99 11.40
N ARG A 236 12.86 9.38 10.34
CA ARG A 236 13.99 9.98 9.62
C ARG A 236 13.61 11.28 8.93
N GLU A 237 12.44 11.33 8.31
CA GLU A 237 11.92 12.56 7.71
C GLU A 237 11.73 13.65 8.77
N ALA A 238 11.35 13.30 10.00
CA ALA A 238 11.29 14.22 11.12
C ALA A 238 12.69 14.79 11.46
N GLN A 239 13.69 13.91 11.57
CA GLN A 239 15.07 14.28 11.87
C GLN A 239 15.71 15.12 10.75
N SER A 240 15.45 14.80 9.48
CA SER A 240 15.94 15.56 8.33
C SER A 240 15.26 16.94 8.26
N ALA A 241 13.95 17.01 8.49
CA ALA A 241 13.20 18.27 8.54
C ALA A 241 13.67 19.17 9.69
N ALA A 242 13.98 18.59 10.86
CA ALA A 242 14.55 19.31 11.99
C ALA A 242 15.92 19.91 11.67
N LYS A 243 16.82 19.14 11.05
CA LYS A 243 18.16 19.60 10.62
C LYS A 243 18.09 20.65 9.52
N ALA A 244 17.11 20.54 8.62
CA ALA A 244 16.88 21.51 7.55
C ALA A 244 16.28 22.85 8.06
N GLY A 245 15.95 22.96 9.35
CA GLY A 245 15.37 24.18 9.92
C GLY A 245 13.94 24.43 9.46
N CYS A 246 13.17 23.38 9.15
CA CYS A 246 11.76 23.51 8.84
C CYS A 246 10.97 24.11 10.02
N SER A 247 9.80 24.69 9.75
CA SER A 247 8.93 25.25 10.80
C SER A 247 8.63 24.22 11.90
N LEU A 248 8.76 24.60 13.18
CA LEU A 248 8.56 23.72 14.34
C LEU A 248 7.22 22.96 14.29
N ARG A 249 6.17 23.62 13.78
CA ARG A 249 4.84 23.00 13.62
C ARG A 249 4.88 21.78 12.70
N LYS A 250 5.52 21.87 11.53
CA LYS A 250 5.64 20.75 10.58
C LYS A 250 6.42 19.58 11.19
N VAL A 251 7.51 19.87 11.90
CA VAL A 251 8.31 18.83 12.57
C VAL A 251 7.48 18.12 13.64
N LYS A 252 6.72 18.87 14.45
CA LYS A 252 5.78 18.31 15.41
C LYS A 252 4.70 17.46 14.75
N GLU A 253 4.09 17.93 13.65
CA GLU A 253 3.07 17.19 12.89
C GLU A 253 3.62 15.84 12.39
N ILE A 254 4.87 15.81 11.91
CA ILE A 254 5.54 14.57 11.50
C ILE A 254 5.73 13.63 12.70
N TYR A 255 6.23 14.12 13.85
CA TYR A 255 6.39 13.28 15.04
C TYR A 255 5.06 12.76 15.59
N VAL A 256 3.97 13.54 15.47
CA VAL A 256 2.62 13.06 15.83
C VAL A 256 2.21 11.90 14.91
N LEU A 257 2.49 12.00 13.61
CA LEU A 257 2.20 10.91 12.68
C LEU A 257 2.99 9.64 13.02
N VAL A 258 4.27 9.79 13.40
CA VAL A 258 5.09 8.68 13.91
C VAL A 258 4.43 8.01 15.11
N GLY A 259 3.99 8.81 16.09
CA GLY A 259 3.32 8.28 17.29
C GLY A 259 2.05 7.48 16.97
N LEU A 260 1.21 8.01 16.09
CA LEU A 260 0.00 7.35 15.62
C LEU A 260 0.28 6.04 14.86
N LEU A 261 1.36 5.97 14.08
CA LEU A 261 1.73 4.75 13.35
C LEU A 261 2.19 3.66 14.32
N VAL A 262 2.98 4.00 15.34
CA VAL A 262 3.42 3.03 16.37
C VAL A 262 2.24 2.57 17.22
N GLU A 263 1.30 3.46 17.56
CA GLU A 263 0.08 3.07 18.27
C GLU A 263 -0.76 2.07 17.46
N LYS A 264 -0.95 2.32 16.17
CA LYS A 264 -1.61 1.36 15.27
C LYS A 264 -0.88 0.03 15.18
N HIS A 265 0.46 0.04 15.21
CA HIS A 265 1.24 -1.18 15.28
C HIS A 265 0.94 -1.96 16.57
N HIS A 266 0.92 -1.27 17.73
CA HIS A 266 0.57 -1.91 18.99
C HIS A 266 -0.84 -2.46 19.01
N ASP A 267 -1.82 -1.74 18.47
CA ASP A 267 -3.21 -2.22 18.38
C ASP A 267 -3.31 -3.48 17.51
N ARG A 268 -2.59 -3.52 16.38
CA ARG A 268 -2.50 -4.71 15.54
C ARG A 268 -1.87 -5.89 16.30
N MET A 269 -0.76 -5.67 16.99
CA MET A 269 -0.09 -6.71 17.76
C MET A 269 -0.98 -7.24 18.90
N ARG A 270 -1.74 -6.35 19.58
CA ARG A 270 -2.74 -6.75 20.59
C ARG A 270 -3.86 -7.59 19.98
N TYR A 271 -4.40 -7.17 18.85
CA TYR A 271 -5.46 -7.91 18.15
C TYR A 271 -4.98 -9.30 17.71
N GLU A 272 -3.77 -9.40 17.14
CA GLU A 272 -3.18 -10.69 16.77
C GLU A 272 -2.90 -11.57 17.98
N GLN A 273 -2.52 -11.01 19.13
CA GLN A 273 -2.36 -11.75 20.38
C GLN A 273 -3.71 -12.27 20.90
N GLU A 274 -4.74 -11.44 20.96
CA GLU A 274 -6.08 -11.85 21.41
C GLU A 274 -6.64 -13.01 20.56
N ASN A 275 -6.46 -12.95 19.25
CA ASN A 275 -6.85 -14.04 18.35
C ASN A 275 -6.05 -15.33 18.59
N ARG A 276 -4.79 -15.26 19.00
CA ARG A 276 -3.99 -16.43 19.40
C ARG A 276 -4.39 -16.97 20.77
N LEU A 277 -4.77 -16.11 21.71
CA LEU A 277 -5.24 -16.48 23.05
C LEU A 277 -6.61 -17.18 23.03
N GLY A 278 -7.46 -16.85 22.06
CA GLY A 278 -8.75 -17.50 21.82
C GLY A 278 -8.65 -19.00 21.49
N ASP A 279 -7.46 -19.48 21.08
CA ASP A 279 -7.19 -20.88 20.72
C ASP A 279 -6.66 -21.73 21.90
N GLY A 280 -6.88 -21.27 23.14
CA GLY A 280 -6.83 -22.13 24.33
C GLY A 280 -5.46 -22.47 24.91
N ARG A 281 -4.37 -21.81 24.49
CA ARG A 281 -3.07 -21.88 25.19
C ARG A 281 -2.31 -20.57 25.11
N CYS A 282 -2.02 -19.96 26.25
CA CYS A 282 -0.86 -19.09 26.35
C CYS A 282 -0.25 -19.06 27.74
N GLN A 283 1.04 -19.37 27.77
CA GLN A 283 1.95 -19.11 28.86
C GLN A 283 2.56 -17.73 28.60
N SER A 284 2.52 -16.88 29.61
CA SER A 284 2.93 -15.47 29.60
C SER A 284 4.41 -15.19 29.30
N THR A 285 5.21 -16.21 28.99
CA THR A 285 6.66 -16.10 28.72
C THR A 285 6.99 -15.84 27.24
N THR A 286 6.09 -16.13 26.30
CA THR A 286 6.31 -15.93 24.85
C THR A 286 6.23 -14.47 24.39
N ILE A 287 5.73 -13.57 25.25
CA ILE A 287 5.45 -12.17 24.91
C ILE A 287 6.75 -11.36 24.70
N LEU A 288 7.76 -11.56 25.57
CA LEU A 288 9.05 -10.88 25.44
C LEU A 288 9.92 -11.53 24.36
N GLU A 289 9.87 -12.86 24.20
CA GLU A 289 10.62 -13.57 23.15
C GLU A 289 10.11 -13.22 21.73
N SER A 290 8.80 -13.09 21.53
CA SER A 290 8.26 -12.67 20.22
C SER A 290 8.58 -11.22 19.88
N MET A 291 8.64 -10.32 20.88
CA MET A 291 8.98 -8.90 20.67
C MET A 291 10.48 -8.69 20.38
N LEU A 292 11.35 -9.56 20.93
CA LEU A 292 12.78 -9.54 20.66
C LEU A 292 13.13 -10.26 19.35
N ASN A 293 12.45 -11.37 19.02
CA ASN A 293 12.77 -12.15 17.83
C ASN A 293 12.39 -11.45 16.51
N GLU A 294 11.34 -10.62 16.45
CA GLU A 294 11.07 -9.82 15.23
C GLU A 294 12.19 -8.81 14.92
N THR A 295 12.97 -8.39 15.92
CA THR A 295 14.17 -7.57 15.72
C THR A 295 15.43 -8.38 15.43
N ALA A 296 15.42 -9.69 15.73
CA ALA A 296 16.52 -10.62 15.48
C ALA A 296 16.40 -11.34 14.13
N ASP A 297 15.18 -11.58 13.63
CA ASP A 297 14.95 -12.22 12.32
C ASP A 297 15.41 -11.33 11.14
N GLU A 298 15.54 -10.01 11.34
CA GLU A 298 16.22 -9.12 10.38
C GLU A 298 17.75 -9.26 10.41
N VAL A 299 18.32 -9.89 11.43
CA VAL A 299 19.77 -10.10 11.63
C VAL A 299 20.23 -11.46 11.07
N GLU A 300 19.38 -12.47 11.01
CA GLU A 300 19.77 -13.79 10.47
C GLU A 300 19.98 -13.81 8.93
N GLU A 301 19.51 -12.80 8.18
CA GLU A 301 19.94 -12.60 6.78
C GLU A 301 21.22 -11.73 6.66
N GLY A 302 21.80 -11.30 7.79
CA GLY A 302 22.94 -10.37 7.86
C GLY A 302 24.18 -10.87 8.62
N GLU A 303 24.08 -11.89 9.48
CA GLU A 303 25.20 -12.42 10.26
C GLU A 303 25.63 -13.81 9.77
N GLY A 304 26.64 -13.83 8.89
CA GLY A 304 27.40 -15.02 8.56
C GLY A 304 28.66 -15.11 9.41
N ASP A 305 28.59 -15.92 10.45
CA ASP A 305 29.63 -16.76 11.06
C ASP A 305 31.06 -16.20 11.12
N GLY A 306 31.41 -15.63 12.27
CA GLY A 306 32.78 -15.33 12.66
C GLY A 306 33.20 -16.21 13.83
N THR A 307 33.77 -17.37 13.54
CA THR A 307 34.58 -18.13 14.49
C THR A 307 36.05 -17.88 14.17
N ASP A 308 36.65 -16.88 14.82
CA ASP A 308 38.10 -16.76 14.90
C ASP A 308 38.57 -17.58 16.11
N GLU A 309 39.16 -18.74 15.86
CA GLU A 309 39.97 -19.46 16.84
C GLU A 309 41.30 -18.72 17.00
N GLU A 310 41.55 -18.22 18.20
CA GLU A 310 42.83 -17.69 18.64
C GLU A 310 43.83 -18.85 18.81
N GLU A 311 44.86 -18.92 17.96
CA GLU A 311 46.11 -19.60 18.31
C GLU A 311 47.22 -18.56 18.53
N GLU A 312 47.66 -18.49 19.79
CA GLU A 312 48.89 -17.83 20.23
C GLU A 312 50.11 -18.44 19.52
N ASN A 313 51.04 -17.58 19.06
CA ASN A 313 52.47 -17.85 19.17
C ASN A 313 53.31 -16.56 19.06
N GLY A 314 53.78 -16.09 20.22
CA GLY A 314 55.21 -16.03 20.53
C GLY A 314 56.17 -15.15 19.72
N GLU A 315 56.57 -14.06 20.38
CA GLU A 315 57.95 -13.52 20.48
C GLU A 315 58.53 -12.50 19.47
N LYS A 316 58.63 -11.26 20.00
CA LYS A 316 59.81 -10.40 20.23
C LYS A 316 60.51 -9.65 19.08
N ALA A 317 60.69 -8.34 19.39
CA ALA A 317 61.84 -7.46 19.14
C ALA A 317 62.05 -7.02 17.67
N THR A 318 62.36 -5.77 17.31
CA THR A 318 62.92 -4.58 17.98
C THR A 318 62.80 -3.39 17.02
N GLU A 319 62.60 -2.19 17.58
CA GLU A 319 63.11 -0.86 17.18
C GLU A 319 63.42 -0.55 15.69
N LYS A 320 62.83 0.53 15.14
CA LYS A 320 63.47 1.86 15.05
C LYS A 320 62.61 2.88 14.29
N GLU A 321 62.81 4.12 14.73
CA GLU A 321 62.32 5.41 14.26
C GLU A 321 62.69 5.72 12.81
N GLU A 322 61.88 6.53 12.11
CA GLU A 322 62.19 7.93 11.76
C GLU A 322 61.28 8.48 10.65
N GLU A 323 61.06 9.79 10.73
CA GLU A 323 60.14 10.63 9.98
C GLU A 323 60.57 10.99 8.54
N LYS A 324 59.62 11.61 7.82
CA LYS A 324 59.77 12.65 6.77
C LYS A 324 60.22 12.20 5.37
N THR A 325 59.81 12.79 4.25
CA THR A 325 58.77 13.73 3.79
C THR A 325 58.99 13.90 2.27
N LEU A 326 57.95 14.36 1.56
CA LEU A 326 57.98 15.38 0.48
C LEU A 326 58.45 15.06 -0.98
N PHE A 327 57.68 15.69 -1.89
CA PHE A 327 57.85 15.98 -3.34
C PHE A 327 57.64 14.80 -4.32
N THR A 328 56.60 14.72 -5.17
CA THR A 328 56.00 15.58 -6.23
C THR A 328 56.89 15.93 -7.42
N GLU A 329 56.24 15.87 -8.60
CA GLU A 329 56.62 16.34 -9.95
C GLU A 329 57.29 15.33 -10.89
N GLU A 330 56.98 15.21 -12.19
CA GLU A 330 55.84 15.57 -13.07
C GLU A 330 56.23 15.08 -14.49
N PHE A 331 55.23 14.81 -15.37
CA PHE A 331 55.22 14.92 -16.86
C PHE A 331 56.22 14.06 -17.72
N SER A 332 55.96 13.53 -18.94
CA SER A 332 54.92 13.66 -19.99
C SER A 332 54.97 12.45 -20.95
N GLU A 333 53.79 12.09 -21.49
CA GLU A 333 53.37 11.90 -22.90
C GLU A 333 54.11 11.09 -24.01
N ASP A 334 53.20 10.58 -24.88
CA ASP A 334 53.27 10.32 -26.33
C ASP A 334 53.76 8.93 -26.81
N GLY A 335 53.15 8.18 -27.74
CA GLY A 335 51.97 8.29 -28.62
C GLY A 335 52.01 7.11 -29.63
N GLY A 336 50.91 6.76 -30.34
CA GLY A 336 50.99 5.81 -31.47
C GLY A 336 49.67 5.14 -31.93
N ARG A 337 49.36 5.26 -33.23
CA ARG A 337 48.16 4.80 -33.97
C ARG A 337 48.39 3.52 -34.82
N GLY A 338 47.28 2.87 -35.21
CA GLY A 338 47.12 1.98 -36.41
C GLY A 338 46.99 0.48 -36.06
N ASP A 339 46.33 -0.43 -36.79
CA ASP A 339 45.46 -0.48 -37.97
C ASP A 339 44.84 -1.92 -38.02
N ARG A 340 43.88 -2.16 -38.92
CA ARG A 340 42.96 -3.30 -39.12
C ARG A 340 43.60 -4.66 -39.47
N GLY A 341 42.87 -5.75 -39.21
CA GLY A 341 43.05 -7.04 -39.89
C GLY A 341 42.15 -8.17 -39.35
N GLY A 342 41.29 -8.76 -40.19
CA GLY A 342 40.26 -9.74 -39.83
C GLY A 342 40.69 -11.22 -39.86
N GLY A 343 39.78 -12.11 -39.48
CA GLY A 343 39.92 -13.56 -39.64
C GLY A 343 38.76 -14.36 -39.04
N HIS A 344 37.89 -14.89 -39.90
CA HIS A 344 36.91 -15.93 -39.58
C HIS A 344 37.60 -17.25 -39.20
N LYS A 345 37.15 -17.92 -38.13
CA LYS A 345 37.20 -19.40 -38.04
C LYS A 345 35.95 -19.96 -37.37
N THR A 346 35.59 -21.13 -37.86
CA THR A 346 34.31 -21.82 -37.87
C THR A 346 34.03 -22.67 -36.63
N ILE A 347 32.75 -23.05 -36.54
CA ILE A 347 32.14 -24.03 -35.64
C ILE A 347 32.76 -25.42 -35.85
N ALA A 348 33.56 -25.86 -34.88
CA ALA A 348 33.85 -27.23 -34.45
C ALA A 348 34.84 -27.03 -33.29
N GLU A 349 34.49 -27.25 -32.03
CA GLU A 349 34.32 -28.56 -31.45
C GLU A 349 33.51 -28.44 -30.16
N ARG A 350 32.37 -29.13 -30.16
CA ARG A 350 31.53 -29.35 -28.99
C ARG A 350 31.85 -30.75 -28.49
N ARG A 351 32.68 -30.88 -27.43
CA ARG A 351 32.54 -31.88 -26.34
C ARG A 351 33.72 -31.85 -25.37
N GLN A 352 33.37 -31.62 -24.11
CA GLN A 352 34.05 -32.09 -22.89
C GLN A 352 35.39 -31.43 -22.49
N ALA A 353 35.29 -30.35 -21.71
CA ALA A 353 36.15 -30.11 -20.56
C ALA A 353 35.33 -29.42 -19.47
N THR A 354 34.77 -30.24 -18.58
CA THR A 354 34.16 -29.82 -17.32
C THR A 354 35.26 -29.52 -16.29
N LYS A 355 35.00 -28.49 -15.48
CA LYS A 355 35.77 -27.98 -14.33
C LYS A 355 36.92 -27.04 -14.70
N GLU A 356 36.62 -25.75 -14.64
CA GLU A 356 37.43 -24.80 -13.87
C GLU A 356 36.69 -23.46 -13.68
N ASN A 357 36.61 -23.09 -12.41
CA ASN A 357 36.73 -21.73 -11.89
C ASN A 357 36.15 -20.56 -12.72
N SER A 358 34.98 -20.09 -12.31
CA SER A 358 34.73 -18.64 -12.32
C SER A 358 33.91 -18.26 -11.10
N GLY A 359 34.63 -17.91 -10.04
CA GLY A 359 34.10 -17.09 -8.96
C GLY A 359 33.60 -15.77 -9.54
N ARG A 360 32.33 -15.76 -9.96
CA ARG A 360 31.59 -14.51 -10.15
C ARG A 360 31.48 -13.88 -8.77
N LYS A 361 32.42 -12.99 -8.46
CA LYS A 361 32.25 -11.99 -7.39
C LYS A 361 30.90 -11.32 -7.66
N ARG A 362 29.86 -11.77 -6.95
CA ARG A 362 28.58 -11.08 -6.88
C ARG A 362 28.92 -9.72 -6.31
N LYS A 363 28.96 -8.69 -7.17
CA LYS A 363 29.01 -7.30 -6.70
C LYS A 363 27.83 -7.16 -5.75
N LYS A 364 28.10 -7.00 -4.45
CA LYS A 364 27.08 -6.58 -3.47
C LYS A 364 26.43 -5.34 -4.07
N VAL A 365 25.16 -5.47 -4.49
CA VAL A 365 24.36 -4.31 -4.85
C VAL A 365 24.20 -3.56 -3.54
N ASN A 366 25.01 -2.53 -3.36
CA ASN A 366 24.96 -1.67 -2.20
C ASN A 366 23.73 -0.77 -2.39
N CYS A 367 22.55 -1.29 -2.10
CA CYS A 367 21.29 -0.57 -2.28
C CYS A 367 21.28 0.66 -1.35
N PRO A 368 21.14 1.89 -1.86
CA PRO A 368 21.02 3.10 -1.04
C PRO A 368 19.86 3.04 -0.02
N LEU A 369 18.92 2.11 -0.22
CA LEU A 369 17.76 1.91 0.63
C LEU A 369 18.07 1.30 1.99
N ALA A 370 19.03 0.36 2.08
CA ALA A 370 19.40 -0.21 3.37
C ALA A 370 19.85 0.92 4.30
N LYS A 371 20.68 1.84 3.81
CA LYS A 371 21.08 3.04 4.57
C LYS A 371 19.93 3.98 4.92
N ARG A 372 18.85 4.00 4.12
CA ARG A 372 17.62 4.79 4.37
C ARG A 372 16.59 4.09 5.26
N LEU A 373 16.69 2.78 5.53
CA LEU A 373 15.84 2.04 6.49
C LEU A 373 16.53 1.62 7.81
N LEU A 374 17.85 1.48 7.82
CA LEU A 374 18.68 1.25 9.02
C LEU A 374 18.61 2.38 10.06
N LEU A 375 17.60 2.39 10.94
CA LEU A 375 17.75 3.00 12.26
C LEU A 375 18.60 2.08 13.12
N SER A 376 19.31 2.62 14.10
CA SER A 376 19.95 1.75 15.10
C SER A 376 18.89 0.98 15.87
N THR A 377 19.19 -0.25 16.29
CA THR A 377 18.28 -1.09 17.09
C THR A 377 17.77 -0.34 18.31
N TYR A 378 18.65 0.44 18.95
CA TYR A 378 18.32 1.32 20.08
C TYR A 378 17.28 2.40 19.74
N GLU A 379 17.42 3.08 18.59
CA GLU A 379 16.43 4.07 18.15
C GLU A 379 15.07 3.44 17.86
N VAL A 380 15.05 2.21 17.33
CA VAL A 380 13.81 1.45 17.10
C VAL A 380 13.15 1.06 18.42
N THR A 381 13.90 0.55 19.40
CA THR A 381 13.36 0.21 20.72
C THR A 381 12.75 1.44 21.40
N ARG A 382 13.44 2.58 21.37
CA ARG A 382 12.91 3.84 21.95
C ARG A 382 11.68 4.35 21.24
N LEU A 383 11.63 4.20 19.92
CA LEU A 383 10.47 4.57 19.11
C LEU A 383 9.22 3.76 19.53
N VAL A 384 9.41 2.46 19.80
CA VAL A 384 8.35 1.56 20.24
C VAL A 384 7.92 1.87 21.69
N ASP A 385 8.88 2.08 22.60
CA ASP A 385 8.59 2.33 24.02
C ASP A 385 7.97 3.72 24.27
N GLN A 386 8.45 4.75 23.58
CA GLN A 386 8.07 6.15 23.80
C GLN A 386 7.72 6.88 22.49
N PRO A 387 6.65 6.45 21.79
CA PRO A 387 6.33 6.92 20.44
C PRO A 387 5.99 8.41 20.37
N TRP A 388 5.45 8.97 21.45
CA TRP A 388 5.01 10.36 21.53
C TRP A 388 6.12 11.35 21.94
N ARG A 389 7.28 10.85 22.37
CA ARG A 389 8.31 11.69 23.01
C ARG A 389 8.90 12.74 22.07
N GLY A 390 9.02 12.41 20.78
CA GLY A 390 9.37 13.37 19.74
C GLY A 390 8.38 14.52 19.62
N ALA A 391 7.08 14.20 19.62
CA ALA A 391 6.01 15.20 19.52
C ALA A 391 5.92 16.05 20.79
N GLU A 392 6.13 15.43 21.96
CA GLU A 392 6.19 16.08 23.27
C GLU A 392 7.32 17.11 23.34
N ALA A 393 8.53 16.77 22.88
CA ALA A 393 9.67 17.68 22.85
C ALA A 393 9.38 18.96 22.06
N TYR A 394 8.89 18.82 20.81
CA TYR A 394 8.53 19.98 20.00
C TYR A 394 7.27 20.69 20.51
N HIS A 395 6.36 20.00 21.19
CA HIS A 395 5.22 20.62 21.85
C HIS A 395 5.69 21.58 22.96
N PHE A 396 6.51 21.09 23.89
CA PHE A 396 7.00 21.91 25.00
C PHE A 396 7.89 23.06 24.51
N LEU A 397 8.66 22.85 23.44
CA LEU A 397 9.46 23.89 22.82
C LEU A 397 8.58 25.05 22.32
N MET A 398 7.52 24.72 21.58
CA MET A 398 6.56 25.72 21.08
C MET A 398 5.78 26.39 22.23
N LEU A 399 5.37 25.62 23.23
CA LEU A 399 4.66 26.13 24.40
C LEU A 399 5.52 27.12 25.20
N CYS A 400 6.80 26.78 25.42
CA CYS A 400 7.77 27.63 26.09
C CYS A 400 7.96 28.96 25.35
N GLN A 401 8.12 28.91 24.02
CA GLN A 401 8.23 30.13 23.20
C GLN A 401 6.98 31.00 23.33
N ASN A 402 5.79 30.41 23.22
CA ASN A 402 4.53 31.14 23.34
C ASN A 402 4.37 31.79 24.72
N GLN A 403 4.69 31.08 25.80
CA GLN A 403 4.62 31.60 27.17
C GLN A 403 5.61 32.74 27.40
N LEU A 404 6.84 32.63 26.86
CA LEU A 404 7.86 33.68 26.93
C LEU A 404 7.39 34.96 26.25
N TYR A 405 6.87 34.86 25.02
CA TYR A 405 6.37 36.02 24.27
C TYR A 405 5.09 36.61 24.88
N SER A 406 4.28 35.79 25.56
CA SER A 406 3.08 36.25 26.27
C SER A 406 3.38 36.87 27.64
N GLY A 407 4.65 36.98 28.04
CA GLY A 407 5.06 37.59 29.31
C GLY A 407 4.88 36.71 30.56
N HIS A 408 4.52 35.44 30.40
CA HIS A 408 4.30 34.51 31.51
C HIS A 408 5.61 33.79 31.88
N TYR A 409 6.58 34.54 32.40
CA TYR A 409 7.97 34.07 32.56
C TYR A 409 8.15 32.89 33.53
N GLU A 410 7.41 32.85 34.65
CA GLU A 410 7.51 31.72 35.59
C GLU A 410 7.00 30.40 34.98
N HIS A 411 5.91 30.45 34.21
CA HIS A 411 5.38 29.29 33.50
C HIS A 411 6.32 28.86 32.37
N ALA A 412 6.86 29.82 31.62
CA ALA A 412 7.86 29.55 30.59
C ALA A 412 9.09 28.84 31.17
N LEU A 413 9.59 29.28 32.34
CA LEU A 413 10.71 28.63 33.02
C LEU A 413 10.40 27.18 33.41
N ARG A 414 9.21 26.90 33.96
CA ARG A 414 8.81 25.52 34.29
C ARG A 414 8.76 24.63 33.05
N THR A 415 8.15 25.11 31.97
CA THR A 415 8.11 24.39 30.70
C THR A 415 9.51 24.18 30.11
N ALA A 416 10.40 25.18 30.22
CA ALA A 416 11.77 25.07 29.76
C ALA A 416 12.58 24.02 30.53
N LEU A 417 12.35 23.85 31.83
CA LEU A 417 13.02 22.82 32.61
C LEU A 417 12.59 21.40 32.21
N LEU A 418 11.34 21.20 31.79
CA LEU A 418 10.87 19.91 31.25
C LEU A 418 11.60 19.52 29.96
N LEU A 419 12.03 20.52 29.15
CA LEU A 419 12.81 20.25 27.93
C LEU A 419 14.19 19.63 28.22
N ARG A 420 14.70 19.74 29.45
CA ARG A 420 15.98 19.12 29.83
C ARG A 420 15.95 17.61 29.65
N ASP A 421 14.83 16.98 30.01
CA ASP A 421 14.70 15.53 29.96
C ASP A 421 14.48 15.03 28.50
N LEU A 422 14.52 15.93 27.51
CA LEU A 422 14.29 15.72 26.07
C LEU A 422 15.48 16.18 25.21
N ASP A 423 16.68 16.24 25.81
CA ASP A 423 17.94 16.70 25.23
C ASP A 423 18.55 15.75 24.18
N ASP A 424 17.97 14.57 24.03
CA ASP A 424 18.30 13.58 23.01
C ASP A 424 17.57 13.82 21.67
N ILE A 425 16.44 14.54 21.69
CA ILE A 425 15.67 14.91 20.49
C ILE A 425 16.01 16.33 20.04
N ILE A 426 16.08 17.26 21.00
CA ILE A 426 16.43 18.66 20.76
C ILE A 426 17.87 18.85 21.20
N GLU A 427 18.69 19.46 20.35
CA GLU A 427 20.09 19.75 20.66
C GLU A 427 20.24 20.39 22.06
N PRO A 428 21.11 19.84 22.94
CA PRO A 428 21.27 20.34 24.31
C PRO A 428 21.57 21.84 24.39
N GLN A 429 22.30 22.37 23.39
CA GLN A 429 22.58 23.80 23.27
C GLN A 429 21.31 24.66 23.20
N LYS A 430 20.33 24.23 22.39
CA LYS A 430 19.04 24.92 22.25
C LYS A 430 18.24 24.82 23.54
N VAL A 431 18.25 23.65 24.18
CA VAL A 431 17.53 23.43 25.45
C VAL A 431 18.08 24.35 26.54
N TYR A 432 19.38 24.29 26.84
CA TYR A 432 19.95 25.09 27.93
C TYR A 432 19.98 26.60 27.63
N SER A 433 20.06 27.02 26.36
CA SER A 433 19.95 28.45 26.01
C SER A 433 18.54 28.98 26.27
N ILE A 434 17.49 28.21 25.93
CA ILE A 434 16.11 28.58 26.26
C ILE A 434 15.90 28.61 27.77
N ILE A 435 16.43 27.64 28.52
CA ILE A 435 16.38 27.65 29.99
C ILE A 435 17.05 28.92 30.54
N ALA A 436 18.23 29.29 30.05
CA ALA A 436 18.94 30.49 30.49
C ALA A 436 18.10 31.77 30.22
N VAL A 437 17.52 31.91 29.02
CA VAL A 437 16.67 33.05 28.66
C VAL A 437 15.40 33.12 29.52
N CYS A 438 14.74 31.99 29.75
CA CYS A 438 13.56 31.91 30.60
C CYS A 438 13.91 32.24 32.07
N ALA A 439 15.04 31.76 32.56
CA ALA A 439 15.48 32.00 33.93
C ALA A 439 15.85 33.47 34.18
N LEU A 440 16.51 34.11 33.21
CA LEU A 440 16.84 35.54 33.28
C LEU A 440 15.57 36.41 33.25
N SER A 441 14.62 36.10 32.38
CA SER A 441 13.35 36.84 32.30
C SER A 441 12.46 36.65 33.55
N ALA A 442 12.50 35.46 34.16
CA ALA A 442 11.82 35.17 35.43
C ALA A 442 12.59 35.66 36.68
N ARG A 443 13.76 36.30 36.53
CA ARG A 443 14.67 36.73 37.63
C ARG A 443 15.13 35.58 38.56
N ALA A 444 15.19 34.35 38.03
CA ALA A 444 15.71 33.16 38.68
C ALA A 444 17.22 33.02 38.39
N PHE A 445 18.04 33.89 38.98
CA PHE A 445 19.47 33.99 38.66
C PHE A 445 20.30 32.77 39.07
N ALA A 446 19.88 31.98 40.08
CA ALA A 446 20.59 30.76 40.46
C ALA A 446 20.41 29.67 39.38
N THR A 447 19.18 29.49 38.89
CA THR A 447 18.87 28.61 37.77
C THR A 447 19.59 29.03 36.49
N ALA A 448 19.62 30.33 36.19
CA ALA A 448 20.35 30.87 35.05
C ALA A 448 21.85 30.55 35.14
N SER A 449 22.47 30.75 36.31
CA SER A 449 23.90 30.46 36.52
C SER A 449 24.23 28.98 36.31
N LYS A 450 23.40 28.08 36.84
CA LYS A 450 23.51 26.63 36.60
C LYS A 450 23.39 26.29 35.11
N ALA A 451 22.45 26.90 34.38
CA ALA A 451 22.28 26.70 32.95
C ALA A 451 23.49 27.18 32.12
N PHE A 452 24.06 28.35 32.44
CA PHE A 452 25.29 28.86 31.80
C PHE A 452 26.49 27.94 32.04
N LEU A 453 26.63 27.39 33.25
CA LEU A 453 27.69 26.42 33.56
C LEU A 453 27.55 25.15 32.71
N LYS A 454 26.32 24.63 32.57
CA LYS A 454 26.03 23.48 31.71
C LYS A 454 26.31 23.80 30.23
N LEU A 455 25.91 24.98 29.74
CA LEU A 455 26.21 25.43 28.37
C LEU A 455 27.70 25.46 28.06
N LYS A 456 28.51 26.00 28.99
CA LYS A 456 29.98 26.07 28.85
C LYS A 456 30.62 24.68 28.72
N ASN A 457 30.09 23.70 29.46
CA ASN A 457 30.63 22.34 29.48
C ASN A 457 30.24 21.50 28.23
N LEU A 458 29.41 22.01 27.32
CA LEU A 458 29.02 21.26 26.13
C LEU A 458 30.16 21.21 25.06
N PRO A 459 30.35 20.07 24.39
CA PRO A 459 31.48 19.84 23.48
C PRO A 459 31.41 20.58 22.12
N ASN A 460 30.28 21.18 21.77
CA ASN A 460 30.01 21.68 20.40
C ASN A 460 30.14 23.21 20.23
N TRP A 461 30.94 23.89 21.04
CA TRP A 461 31.19 25.33 20.91
C TRP A 461 32.56 25.61 20.29
N THR A 462 32.62 26.56 19.37
CA THR A 462 33.91 27.13 18.95
C THR A 462 34.55 27.88 20.13
N PRO A 463 35.89 27.96 20.21
CA PRO A 463 36.57 28.64 21.32
C PRO A 463 36.14 30.11 21.45
N ALA A 464 35.90 30.80 20.34
CA ALA A 464 35.39 32.17 20.32
C ALA A 464 33.98 32.29 20.93
N GLN A 465 33.06 31.39 20.58
CA GLN A 465 31.70 31.40 21.15
C GLN A 465 31.69 31.08 22.65
N ARG A 466 32.62 30.23 23.12
CA ARG A 466 32.77 29.99 24.57
C ARG A 466 33.20 31.26 25.30
N GLU A 467 34.15 32.00 24.74
CA GLU A 467 34.61 33.27 25.31
C GLU A 467 33.49 34.33 25.32
N GLU A 468 32.69 34.42 24.26
CA GLU A 468 31.51 35.29 24.21
C GLU A 468 30.47 34.93 25.29
N LEU A 469 30.19 33.63 25.47
CA LEU A 469 29.28 33.14 26.52
C LEU A 469 29.81 33.43 27.92
N GLU A 470 31.12 33.29 28.14
CA GLU A 470 31.75 33.62 29.42
C GLU A 470 31.68 35.11 29.72
N ASN A 471 32.02 35.95 28.74
CA ASN A 471 31.90 37.40 28.84
C ASN A 471 30.45 37.83 29.13
N LEU A 472 29.47 37.19 28.47
CA LEU A 472 28.06 37.43 28.71
C LEU A 472 27.64 37.01 30.13
N ALA A 473 28.07 35.85 30.60
CA ALA A 473 27.81 35.39 31.96
C ALA A 473 28.41 36.35 33.01
N VAL A 474 29.66 36.77 32.84
CA VAL A 474 30.32 37.73 33.75
C VAL A 474 29.60 39.08 33.76
N ASN A 475 29.20 39.59 32.60
CA ASN A 475 28.45 40.85 32.49
C ASN A 475 27.09 40.80 33.19
N ILE A 476 26.38 39.67 33.11
CA ILE A 476 25.08 39.50 33.76
C ILE A 476 25.25 39.32 35.28
N PHE A 477 26.11 38.39 35.71
CA PHE A 477 26.23 38.03 37.12
C PHE A 477 27.05 39.02 37.98
N SER A 478 27.84 39.89 37.34
CA SER A 478 28.43 41.05 38.03
C SER A 478 27.38 42.08 38.47
N ARG A 479 26.26 42.18 37.74
CA ARG A 479 25.14 43.07 38.05
C ARG A 479 24.06 42.40 38.91
N TYR A 480 23.84 41.11 38.70
CA TYR A 480 22.83 40.33 39.41
C TYR A 480 23.48 39.12 40.09
N PRO A 481 23.63 39.12 41.43
CA PRO A 481 24.20 37.97 42.12
C PRO A 481 23.31 36.72 41.89
N PRO A 482 23.90 35.51 41.83
CA PRO A 482 23.18 34.26 41.59
C PRO A 482 22.38 33.81 42.82
N LYS A 483 21.39 34.64 43.21
CA LYS A 483 20.41 34.37 44.26
C LYS A 483 19.03 34.60 43.65
N ASN A 484 18.16 33.60 43.73
CA ASN A 484 16.78 33.71 43.26
C ASN A 484 16.07 34.79 44.09
N GLN A 485 15.56 35.83 43.42
CA GLN A 485 14.88 36.95 44.08
C GLN A 485 13.48 36.56 44.58
N VAL A 486 12.86 35.57 43.93
CA VAL A 486 11.53 35.06 44.28
C VAL A 486 11.70 33.72 45.01
N LYS A 487 11.54 33.71 46.34
CA LYS A 487 11.40 32.48 47.15
C LYS A 487 9.92 32.12 47.28
N SER A 488 9.27 31.78 46.17
CA SER A 488 7.95 31.14 46.21
C SER A 488 8.12 29.64 46.49
N SER A 489 7.07 28.92 46.93
CA SER A 489 7.10 27.45 47.06
C SER A 489 7.58 26.78 45.76
N SER A 490 7.27 27.38 44.61
CA SER A 490 7.77 26.94 43.32
C SER A 490 9.26 27.15 43.08
N SER A 491 9.93 28.08 43.77
CA SER A 491 11.39 28.24 43.65
C SER A 491 12.14 27.05 44.24
N MET A 492 11.64 26.44 45.33
CA MET A 492 12.27 25.24 45.91
C MET A 492 12.11 24.02 45.00
N GLU A 493 10.95 23.88 44.36
CA GLU A 493 10.68 22.81 43.39
C GLU A 493 11.53 22.97 42.12
N LEU A 494 11.65 24.20 41.60
CA LEU A 494 12.52 24.55 40.46
C LEU A 494 14.00 24.25 40.74
N ASP A 495 14.49 24.59 41.94
CA ASP A 495 15.88 24.34 42.34
C ASP A 495 16.17 22.82 42.49
N ALA A 496 15.23 22.06 43.05
CA ALA A 496 15.32 20.59 43.16
C ALA A 496 15.25 19.90 41.78
N MET A 497 14.47 20.44 40.85
CA MET A 497 14.40 19.91 39.48
C MET A 497 15.76 20.01 38.79
N LEU A 498 16.56 21.05 39.02
CA LEU A 498 17.88 21.28 38.40
C LEU A 498 19.06 20.49 38.99
N GLU A 499 18.87 19.86 40.16
CA GLU A 499 19.93 19.14 40.88
C GLU A 499 19.95 17.63 40.57
N ARG A 500 18.94 17.14 39.86
CA ARG A 500 18.94 15.83 39.19
C ARG A 500 19.50 15.98 37.77
#